data_AF-A0A4Z2CFQ4-F1
#
_entry.id   AF-A0A4Z2CFQ4-F1
#
_cell.length_a   1.000
_cell.length_b   1.000
_cell.length_c   1.000
_cell.angle_alpha   90.00
_cell.angle_beta   90.00
_cell.angle_gamma   90.00
#
_symmetry.space_group_name_H-M   'P 1'
#
loop_
_entity.id
_entity.type
_entity.pdbx_description
1 polymer ?
#
loop_
_entity_poly.entity_id
_entity_poly.type
_entity_poly.pdbx_seq_one_letter_code
_entity_poly.pdbx_strand_id
1 'polypeptide(L)'
;NFYYITMLRDPVSRYLSEWKHVQRGATWKTALHMCDGRSPTQDELPNCYSGDDWSGVTLTDFMNCPSNLANNRQVRMLADLSLVGCYNLSSTNESQRNHILLSSAMSNLKNMAFFGLTEFQRKTQYLFERTFSLRFISAFTQINSTRASNVDLSEPVRQRIEELNFLDVQLYEYAKDLFLQRFQFTRQREHQEVRLKRREERRWLREQKEQSPPWPLKRRGGGSWGGRRGGGSEKGAGGDFSATTEDYTSQVARADSHGTVGSGGRAQHQRRTSSLQENWPQSTRAEK
;
A
#
# COMPACT_ATOMS: atom_id res chain seq x y z
N ASN A 1 -8.15 17.06 -15.54
CA ASN A 1 -7.96 16.61 -14.14
C ASN A 1 -6.59 15.98 -14.01
N PHE A 2 -5.85 16.34 -12.96
CA PHE A 2 -4.57 15.71 -12.63
C PHE A 2 -4.77 14.77 -11.43
N TYR A 3 -4.35 13.51 -11.56
CA TYR A 3 -4.44 12.49 -10.51
C TYR A 3 -3.04 12.11 -10.06
N TYR A 4 -2.58 12.71 -8.97
CA TYR A 4 -1.27 12.40 -8.40
C TYR A 4 -1.29 11.02 -7.76
N ILE A 5 -0.23 10.24 -8.03
CA ILE A 5 0.02 8.93 -7.43
C ILE A 5 1.47 8.81 -6.99
N THR A 6 1.74 7.99 -5.98
CA THR A 6 3.12 7.73 -5.52
C THR A 6 3.28 6.32 -4.91
N MET A 7 4.53 5.96 -4.63
CA MET A 7 4.91 4.74 -3.91
C MET A 7 5.80 5.10 -2.73
N LEU A 8 5.51 4.51 -1.57
CA LEU A 8 6.33 4.63 -0.37
C LEU A 8 6.99 3.30 0.00
N ARG A 9 8.02 3.39 0.82
CA ARG A 9 8.79 2.26 1.33
C ARG A 9 9.23 2.55 2.76
N ASP A 10 9.36 1.48 3.55
CA ASP A 10 9.97 1.49 4.86
C ASP A 10 11.26 2.34 4.84
N PRO A 11 11.39 3.35 5.71
CA PRO A 11 12.47 4.34 5.64
C PRO A 11 13.86 3.74 5.71
N VAL A 12 14.07 2.74 6.58
CA VAL A 12 15.38 2.06 6.70
C VAL A 12 15.72 1.34 5.41
N SER A 13 14.80 0.51 4.92
CA SER A 13 14.96 -0.23 3.67
C SER A 13 15.16 0.68 2.46
N ARG A 14 14.45 1.81 2.41
CA ARG A 14 14.56 2.84 1.37
C ARG A 14 15.93 3.53 1.44
N TYR A 15 16.36 3.94 2.63
CA TYR A 15 17.64 4.62 2.87
C TYR A 15 18.82 3.73 2.46
N LEU A 16 18.85 2.46 2.88
CA LEU A 16 19.88 1.51 2.47
C LEU A 16 19.89 1.25 0.97
N SER A 17 18.70 1.15 0.36
CA SER A 17 18.57 0.97 -1.09
C SER A 17 19.16 2.15 -1.86
N GLU A 18 18.97 3.37 -1.33
CA GLU A 18 19.55 4.58 -1.89
C GLU A 18 21.06 4.63 -1.68
N TRP A 19 21.56 4.35 -0.48
CA TRP A 19 23.00 4.23 -0.20
C TRP A 19 23.67 3.27 -1.19
N LYS A 20 23.13 2.07 -1.38
CA LYS A 20 23.64 1.11 -2.36
C LYS A 20 23.57 1.63 -3.80
N HIS A 21 22.68 2.57 -4.11
CA HIS A 21 22.59 3.23 -5.43
C HIS A 21 23.66 4.30 -5.60
N VAL A 22 23.86 5.11 -4.57
CA VAL A 22 24.89 6.13 -4.55
C VAL A 22 26.28 5.52 -4.57
N GLN A 23 26.50 4.45 -3.81
CA GLN A 23 27.76 3.68 -3.79
C GLN A 23 28.18 3.17 -5.19
N ARG A 24 27.23 2.98 -6.12
CA ARG A 24 27.49 2.57 -7.51
C ARG A 24 27.40 3.71 -8.54
N GLY A 25 27.45 4.97 -8.09
CA GLY A 25 27.57 6.15 -8.94
C GLY A 25 26.28 6.97 -9.15
N ALA A 26 25.17 6.66 -8.48
CA ALA A 26 23.98 7.51 -8.58
C ALA A 26 24.14 8.81 -7.79
N THR A 27 23.79 9.93 -8.41
CA THR A 27 23.83 11.27 -7.77
C THR A 27 22.50 12.01 -7.86
N TRP A 28 21.75 11.79 -8.95
CA TRP A 28 20.61 12.63 -9.34
C TRP A 28 20.95 14.13 -9.42
N LYS A 29 22.22 14.47 -9.72
CA LYS A 29 22.75 15.85 -9.71
C LYS A 29 22.07 16.82 -10.69
N THR A 30 21.30 16.32 -11.65
CA THR A 30 20.51 17.13 -12.60
C THR A 30 19.10 17.47 -12.08
N ALA A 31 18.74 17.04 -10.87
CA ALA A 31 17.47 17.40 -10.25
C ALA A 31 17.41 18.91 -9.98
N LEU A 32 16.37 19.57 -10.48
CA LEU A 32 16.27 21.04 -10.43
C LEU A 32 15.98 21.58 -9.03
N HIS A 33 15.34 20.78 -8.17
CA HIS A 33 14.93 21.20 -6.82
C HIS A 33 14.13 22.51 -6.80
N MET A 34 13.28 22.72 -7.81
CA MET A 34 12.49 23.95 -7.95
C MET A 34 11.58 24.18 -6.75
N CYS A 35 11.68 25.35 -6.14
CA CYS A 35 10.79 25.84 -5.09
C CYS A 35 10.71 27.36 -5.22
N ASP A 36 9.51 27.94 -5.10
CA ASP A 36 9.24 29.37 -5.29
C ASP A 36 9.86 29.97 -6.56
N GLY A 37 9.80 29.21 -7.66
CA GLY A 37 10.24 29.66 -8.98
C GLY A 37 11.75 29.64 -9.24
N ARG A 38 12.57 29.11 -8.32
CA ARG A 38 14.02 28.97 -8.52
C ARG A 38 14.60 27.65 -8.01
N SER A 39 15.80 27.32 -8.48
CA SER A 39 16.64 26.26 -7.92
C SER A 39 17.42 26.77 -6.68
N PRO A 40 17.76 25.89 -5.73
CA PRO A 40 18.59 26.24 -4.58
C PRO A 40 20.03 26.53 -5.01
N THR A 41 20.73 27.37 -4.26
CA THR A 41 22.17 27.59 -4.44
C THR A 41 22.99 26.45 -3.83
N GLN A 42 24.29 26.42 -4.14
CA GLN A 42 25.23 25.46 -3.55
C GLN A 42 25.39 25.65 -2.03
N ASP A 43 25.15 26.87 -1.52
CA ASP A 43 25.16 27.18 -0.09
C ASP A 43 23.90 26.68 0.62
N GLU A 44 22.74 26.74 -0.05
CA GLU A 44 21.47 26.22 0.48
C GLU A 44 21.43 24.68 0.43
N LEU A 45 22.12 24.08 -0.56
CA LEU A 45 22.11 22.64 -0.77
C LEU A 45 23.53 22.11 -1.12
N PRO A 46 24.42 21.99 -0.12
CA PRO A 46 25.79 21.56 -0.35
C PRO A 46 25.90 20.06 -0.70
N ASN A 47 26.81 19.73 -1.61
CA ASN A 47 27.07 18.34 -2.01
C ASN A 47 27.80 17.57 -0.89
N CYS A 48 27.47 16.28 -0.74
CA CYS A 48 28.16 15.37 0.17
C CYS A 48 29.45 14.77 -0.39
N TYR A 49 29.77 15.05 -1.66
CA TYR A 49 30.89 14.47 -2.38
C TYR A 49 31.64 15.55 -3.16
N SER A 50 32.91 15.25 -3.45
CA SER A 50 33.76 16.05 -4.33
C SER A 50 33.89 15.36 -5.68
N GLY A 51 33.97 16.13 -6.76
CA GLY A 51 34.07 15.58 -8.12
C GLY A 51 32.72 15.17 -8.72
N ASP A 52 32.71 14.08 -9.50
CA ASP A 52 31.58 13.72 -10.36
C ASP A 52 30.45 12.97 -9.67
N ASP A 53 30.78 12.13 -8.68
CA ASP A 53 29.84 11.29 -7.93
C ASP A 53 30.34 10.91 -6.53
N TRP A 54 29.55 10.09 -5.83
CA TRP A 54 29.87 9.56 -4.51
C TRP A 54 30.04 8.03 -4.54
N SER A 55 30.67 7.53 -5.62
CA SER A 55 30.94 6.10 -5.79
C SER A 55 31.87 5.57 -4.69
N GLY A 56 31.67 4.32 -4.29
CA GLY A 56 32.45 3.69 -3.23
C GLY A 56 32.13 4.13 -1.79
N VAL A 57 31.24 5.12 -1.59
CA VAL A 57 30.89 5.63 -0.25
C VAL A 57 30.50 4.52 0.73
N THR A 58 31.06 4.56 1.94
CA THR A 58 30.69 3.63 3.03
C THR A 58 29.34 4.02 3.62
N LEU A 59 28.67 3.09 4.32
CA LEU A 59 27.40 3.43 5.00
C LEU A 59 27.63 4.52 6.06
N THR A 60 28.76 4.46 6.77
CA THR A 60 29.14 5.44 7.79
C THR A 60 29.29 6.85 7.19
N ASP A 61 30.06 7.00 6.11
CA ASP A 61 30.24 8.32 5.47
C ASP A 61 28.93 8.84 4.87
N PHE A 62 28.10 7.94 4.34
CA PHE A 62 26.78 8.27 3.83
C PHE A 62 25.87 8.85 4.91
N MET A 63 25.88 8.24 6.11
CA MET A 63 25.12 8.71 7.28
C MET A 63 25.68 10.00 7.89
N ASN A 64 26.99 10.24 7.77
CA ASN A 64 27.67 11.35 8.42
C ASN A 64 27.57 12.68 7.66
N CYS A 65 27.14 12.68 6.39
CA CYS A 65 26.93 13.93 5.67
C CYS A 65 25.61 14.62 6.11
N PRO A 66 25.66 15.83 6.70
CA PRO A 66 24.46 16.52 7.18
C PRO A 66 23.49 16.94 6.06
N SER A 67 24.00 17.27 4.88
CA SER A 67 23.20 17.69 3.72
C SER A 67 22.73 16.54 2.84
N ASN A 68 22.87 15.29 3.29
CA ASN A 68 22.47 14.13 2.51
C ASN A 68 20.96 14.14 2.23
N LEU A 69 20.60 14.32 0.96
CA LEU A 69 19.20 14.30 0.49
C LEU A 69 18.50 12.95 0.67
N ALA A 70 19.21 11.88 1.04
CA ALA A 70 18.58 10.65 1.48
C ALA A 70 17.82 10.83 2.80
N ASN A 71 18.26 11.74 3.69
CA ASN A 71 17.60 11.99 4.97
C ASN A 71 16.19 12.56 4.75
N ASN A 72 15.18 11.93 5.36
CA ASN A 72 13.76 12.34 5.30
C ASN A 72 13.27 12.62 3.86
N ARG A 73 13.72 11.80 2.89
CA ARG A 73 13.44 12.01 1.46
C ARG A 73 11.94 11.96 1.17
N GLN A 74 11.20 11.02 1.75
CA GLN A 74 9.78 10.85 1.42
C GLN A 74 8.98 12.07 1.90
N VAL A 75 9.23 12.53 3.13
CA VAL A 75 8.60 13.75 3.66
C VAL A 75 8.98 14.96 2.83
N ARG A 76 10.28 15.18 2.55
CA ARG A 76 10.73 16.35 1.77
C ARG A 76 10.13 16.38 0.36
N MET A 77 9.97 15.22 -0.28
CA MET A 77 9.44 15.15 -1.65
C MET A 77 7.91 15.19 -1.73
N LEU A 78 7.21 14.99 -0.62
CA LEU A 78 5.74 15.04 -0.56
C LEU A 78 5.20 16.34 0.06
N ALA A 79 5.99 17.00 0.89
CA ALA A 79 5.63 18.28 1.49
C ALA A 79 5.69 19.42 0.47
N ASP A 80 4.89 20.45 0.74
CA ASP A 80 5.08 21.77 0.15
C ASP A 80 6.23 22.48 0.88
N LEU A 81 7.35 22.64 0.16
CA LEU A 81 8.57 23.24 0.73
C LEU A 81 8.48 24.77 0.85
N SER A 82 7.55 25.43 0.15
CA SER A 82 7.36 26.89 0.26
C SER A 82 6.96 27.29 1.70
N LEU A 83 6.25 26.40 2.40
CA LEU A 83 5.81 26.58 3.79
C LEU A 83 6.96 26.72 4.80
N VAL A 84 8.17 26.34 4.42
CA VAL A 84 9.36 26.36 5.29
C VAL A 84 10.53 27.13 4.68
N GLY A 85 10.26 28.06 3.76
CA GLY A 85 11.30 28.83 3.08
C GLY A 85 12.18 27.99 2.16
N CYS A 86 11.61 26.96 1.53
CA CYS A 86 12.28 26.06 0.60
C CYS A 86 13.50 25.34 1.24
N TYR A 87 14.68 25.57 0.67
CA TYR A 87 15.96 25.00 1.11
C TYR A 87 16.74 25.93 2.04
N ASN A 88 16.21 27.12 2.36
CA ASN A 88 16.82 28.02 3.32
C ASN A 88 16.52 27.55 4.75
N LEU A 89 17.46 26.80 5.33
CA LEU A 89 17.36 26.25 6.68
C LEU A 89 17.36 27.31 7.78
N SER A 90 17.83 28.53 7.51
CA SER A 90 17.86 29.62 8.50
C SER A 90 16.53 30.36 8.64
N SER A 91 15.55 30.10 7.77
CA SER A 91 14.27 30.80 7.75
C SER A 91 13.35 30.45 8.93
N THR A 92 13.47 29.24 9.47
CA THR A 92 12.55 28.68 10.48
C THR A 92 13.34 27.80 11.45
N ASN A 93 12.95 27.80 12.73
CA ASN A 93 13.49 26.84 13.69
C ASN A 93 13.26 25.40 13.21
N GLU A 94 14.28 24.55 13.33
CA GLU A 94 14.25 23.14 12.95
C GLU A 94 13.01 22.40 13.50
N SER A 95 12.66 22.57 14.77
CA SER A 95 11.51 21.87 15.36
C SER A 95 10.18 22.25 14.68
N GLN A 96 9.97 23.53 14.45
CA GLN A 96 8.78 24.04 13.76
C GLN A 96 8.77 23.61 12.29
N ARG A 97 9.93 23.70 11.63
CA ARG A 97 10.12 23.26 10.24
C ARG A 97 9.77 21.78 10.07
N ASN A 98 10.24 20.94 10.96
CA ASN A 98 10.00 19.50 10.97
C ASN A 98 8.50 19.18 11.13
N HIS A 99 7.80 19.89 12.01
CA HIS A 99 6.36 19.75 12.19
C HIS A 99 5.56 20.15 10.93
N ILE A 100 5.90 21.29 10.33
CA ILE A 100 5.25 21.78 9.10
C ILE A 100 5.43 20.79 7.95
N LEU A 101 6.66 20.30 7.74
CA LEU A 101 6.95 19.34 6.68
C LEU A 101 6.17 18.03 6.84
N LEU A 102 6.16 17.46 8.05
CA LEU A 102 5.46 16.21 8.30
C LEU A 102 3.94 16.36 8.07
N SER A 103 3.35 17.43 8.60
CA SER A 103 1.93 17.74 8.43
C SER A 103 1.56 17.94 6.96
N SER A 104 2.38 18.70 6.22
CA SER A 104 2.21 18.93 4.79
C SER A 104 2.31 17.63 3.98
N ALA A 105 3.32 16.80 4.25
CA ALA A 105 3.50 15.52 3.57
C ALA A 105 2.34 14.55 3.83
N MET A 106 1.86 14.44 5.09
CA MET A 106 0.70 13.61 5.43
C MET A 106 -0.57 14.09 4.71
N SER A 107 -0.82 15.40 4.71
CA SER A 107 -1.97 16.01 4.03
C SER A 107 -1.93 15.74 2.52
N ASN A 108 -0.80 16.03 1.87
CA ASN A 108 -0.62 15.82 0.44
C ASN A 108 -0.77 14.35 0.05
N LEU A 109 -0.13 13.44 0.79
CA LEU A 109 -0.23 12.00 0.56
C LEU A 109 -1.67 11.49 0.71
N LYS A 110 -2.39 11.95 1.76
CA LYS A 110 -3.79 11.60 1.98
C LYS A 110 -4.67 12.06 0.82
N ASN A 111 -4.42 13.23 0.27
CA ASN A 111 -5.22 13.85 -0.78
C ASN A 111 -4.86 13.38 -2.21
N MET A 112 -3.77 12.62 -2.38
CA MET A 112 -3.48 11.94 -3.65
C MET A 112 -4.58 10.95 -4.03
N ALA A 113 -4.78 10.78 -5.33
CA ALA A 113 -5.76 9.83 -5.86
C ALA A 113 -5.45 8.39 -5.41
N PHE A 114 -4.17 8.04 -5.37
CA PHE A 114 -3.70 6.74 -4.92
C PHE A 114 -2.26 6.81 -4.41
N PHE A 115 -1.90 5.98 -3.45
CA PHE A 115 -0.50 5.66 -3.16
C PHE A 115 -0.37 4.18 -2.79
N GLY A 116 0.79 3.61 -3.09
CA GLY A 116 1.11 2.22 -2.78
C GLY A 116 2.27 2.08 -1.81
N LEU A 117 2.42 0.86 -1.27
CA LEU A 117 3.51 0.48 -0.38
C LEU A 117 4.30 -0.66 -1.01
N THR A 118 5.62 -0.54 -0.97
CA THR A 118 6.54 -1.48 -1.63
C THR A 118 6.48 -2.89 -1.02
N GLU A 119 6.16 -2.96 0.27
CA GLU A 119 6.01 -4.19 1.07
C GLU A 119 4.69 -4.92 0.80
N PHE A 120 3.74 -4.29 0.10
CA PHE A 120 2.40 -4.82 -0.14
C PHE A 120 2.02 -4.78 -1.62
N GLN A 121 2.88 -5.31 -2.51
CA GLN A 121 2.70 -5.24 -3.97
C GLN A 121 1.32 -5.69 -4.43
N ARG A 122 0.81 -6.81 -3.90
CA ARG A 122 -0.55 -7.26 -4.18
C ARG A 122 -1.58 -6.24 -3.67
N LYS A 123 -1.58 -5.81 -2.41
CA LYS A 123 -2.60 -4.85 -1.94
C LYS A 123 -2.56 -3.54 -2.72
N THR A 124 -1.36 -3.11 -3.14
CA THR A 124 -1.11 -1.95 -4.02
C THR A 124 -1.80 -2.14 -5.37
N GLN A 125 -1.58 -3.27 -6.05
CA GLN A 125 -2.28 -3.61 -7.29
C GLN A 125 -3.81 -3.57 -7.09
N TYR A 126 -4.30 -4.23 -6.04
CA TYR A 126 -5.73 -4.31 -5.75
C TYR A 126 -6.35 -2.92 -5.63
N LEU A 127 -5.77 -2.05 -4.81
CA LEU A 127 -6.30 -0.70 -4.59
C LEU A 127 -6.20 0.17 -5.85
N PHE A 128 -5.09 0.12 -6.59
CA PHE A 128 -4.92 0.88 -7.83
C PHE A 128 -6.03 0.55 -8.84
N GLU A 129 -6.28 -0.74 -9.05
CA GLU A 129 -7.34 -1.23 -9.95
C GLU A 129 -8.71 -0.67 -9.56
N ARG A 130 -9.04 -0.57 -8.27
CA ARG A 130 -10.34 -0.07 -7.81
C ARG A 130 -10.44 1.44 -7.81
N THR A 131 -9.34 2.14 -7.53
CA THR A 131 -9.31 3.61 -7.58
C THR A 131 -9.61 4.11 -8.99
N PHE A 132 -9.02 3.48 -10.00
CA PHE A 132 -9.14 3.94 -11.40
C PHE A 132 -10.06 3.08 -12.25
N SER A 133 -10.68 2.03 -11.69
CA SER A 133 -11.50 1.05 -12.43
C SER A 133 -10.73 0.42 -13.59
N LEU A 134 -9.46 0.08 -13.35
CA LEU A 134 -8.55 -0.56 -14.31
C LEU A 134 -8.20 -1.98 -13.86
N ARG A 135 -7.56 -2.76 -14.74
CA ARG A 135 -7.02 -4.09 -14.42
C ARG A 135 -5.63 -4.24 -15.02
N PHE A 136 -4.69 -4.76 -14.23
CA PHE A 136 -3.39 -5.16 -14.78
C PHE A 136 -3.50 -6.52 -15.46
N ILE A 137 -2.73 -6.72 -16.53
CA ILE A 137 -2.67 -7.99 -17.27
C ILE A 137 -2.04 -9.07 -16.39
N SER A 138 -0.95 -8.71 -15.69
CA SER A 138 -0.20 -9.62 -14.85
C SER A 138 -0.29 -9.23 -13.38
N ALA A 139 -0.39 -10.26 -12.54
CA ALA A 139 -0.31 -10.12 -11.09
C ALA A 139 1.04 -9.53 -10.65
N PHE A 140 0.99 -8.57 -9.73
CA PHE A 140 2.21 -8.05 -9.11
C PHE A 140 2.84 -9.11 -8.21
N THR A 141 4.15 -9.29 -8.29
CA THR A 141 4.89 -10.25 -7.46
C THR A 141 5.65 -9.54 -6.35
N GLN A 142 5.56 -10.05 -5.12
CA GLN A 142 6.34 -9.54 -4.00
C GLN A 142 7.79 -10.05 -4.10
N ILE A 143 8.76 -9.14 -4.28
CA ILE A 143 10.19 -9.46 -4.32
C ILE A 143 10.84 -8.84 -3.08
N ASN A 144 11.00 -9.64 -2.03
CA ASN A 144 11.58 -9.20 -0.76
C ASN A 144 13.11 -9.27 -0.73
N SER A 145 13.72 -10.11 -1.59
CA SER A 145 15.18 -10.13 -1.77
C SER A 145 15.60 -8.91 -2.57
N THR A 146 15.87 -7.82 -1.86
CA THR A 146 16.32 -6.55 -2.42
C THR A 146 17.76 -6.28 -2.00
N ARG A 147 18.44 -5.34 -2.69
CA ARG A 147 19.79 -4.92 -2.28
C ARG A 147 19.86 -4.41 -0.83
N ALA A 148 18.74 -3.90 -0.30
CA ALA A 148 18.63 -3.46 1.08
C ALA A 148 18.48 -4.64 2.06
N SER A 149 17.74 -5.69 1.70
CA SER A 149 17.56 -6.86 2.59
C SER A 149 18.83 -7.72 2.72
N ASN A 150 19.80 -7.54 1.83
CA ASN A 150 21.09 -8.24 1.86
C ASN A 150 22.15 -7.49 2.69
N VAL A 151 21.80 -6.36 3.29
CA VAL A 151 22.69 -5.64 4.22
C VAL A 151 22.43 -6.18 5.61
N ASP A 152 23.43 -6.82 6.20
CA ASP A 152 23.40 -7.17 7.61
C ASP A 152 23.58 -5.88 8.44
N LEU A 153 22.60 -5.58 9.28
CA LEU A 153 22.54 -4.35 10.06
C LEU A 153 22.55 -4.70 11.55
N SER A 154 23.52 -4.15 12.27
CA SER A 154 23.45 -4.13 13.73
C SER A 154 22.34 -3.18 14.19
N GLU A 155 21.72 -3.50 15.33
CA GLU A 155 20.65 -2.66 15.91
C GLU A 155 21.06 -1.19 16.12
N PRO A 156 22.28 -0.86 16.59
CA PRO A 156 22.70 0.55 16.70
C PRO A 156 22.74 1.28 15.36
N VAL A 157 23.11 0.59 14.26
CA VAL A 157 23.13 1.21 12.92
C VAL A 157 21.70 1.40 12.41
N ARG A 158 20.80 0.42 12.65
CA ARG A 158 19.37 0.57 12.34
C ARG A 158 18.78 1.79 13.04
N GLN A 159 18.96 1.90 14.34
CA GLN A 159 18.45 3.01 15.14
C GLN A 159 19.00 4.35 14.63
N ARG A 160 20.29 4.40 14.28
CA ARG A 160 20.88 5.61 13.71
C ARG A 160 20.24 6.02 12.38
N ILE A 161 19.91 5.06 11.51
CA ILE A 161 19.21 5.34 10.25
C ILE A 161 17.78 5.83 10.53
N GLU A 162 17.09 5.25 11.51
CA GLU A 162 15.76 5.70 11.93
C GLU A 162 15.80 7.14 12.47
N GLU A 163 16.80 7.49 13.27
CA GLU A 163 17.01 8.87 13.74
C GLU A 163 17.24 9.86 12.59
N LEU A 164 18.07 9.50 11.60
CA LEU A 164 18.30 10.33 10.40
C LEU A 164 17.05 10.49 9.53
N ASN A 165 16.09 9.56 9.66
CA ASN A 165 14.87 9.49 8.87
C ASN A 165 13.61 9.58 9.74
N PHE A 166 13.68 10.23 10.90
CA PHE A 166 12.60 10.20 11.90
C PHE A 166 11.27 10.81 11.41
N LEU A 167 11.30 11.75 10.45
CA LEU A 167 10.08 12.26 9.81
C LEU A 167 9.52 11.23 8.84
N ASP A 168 10.39 10.57 8.06
CA ASP A 168 10.00 9.49 7.16
C ASP A 168 9.41 8.29 7.93
N VAL A 169 9.93 7.98 9.13
CA VAL A 169 9.36 6.96 10.04
C VAL A 169 7.92 7.30 10.42
N GLN A 170 7.68 8.51 10.93
CA GLN A 170 6.33 8.96 11.28
C GLN A 170 5.39 9.02 10.08
N LEU A 171 5.87 9.49 8.92
CA LEU A 171 5.09 9.51 7.69
C LEU A 171 4.74 8.09 7.23
N TYR A 172 5.69 7.16 7.29
CA TYR A 172 5.48 5.79 6.83
C TYR A 172 4.51 5.03 7.74
N GLU A 173 4.59 5.21 9.06
CA GLU A 173 3.61 4.65 10.00
C GLU A 173 2.19 5.13 9.69
N TYR A 174 2.02 6.43 9.52
CA TYR A 174 0.75 7.03 9.08
C TYR A 174 0.27 6.48 7.75
N ALA A 175 1.16 6.43 6.74
CA ALA A 175 0.84 5.96 5.40
C ALA A 175 0.42 4.49 5.42
N LYS A 176 1.10 3.67 6.22
CA LYS A 176 0.82 2.24 6.38
C LYS A 176 -0.55 1.99 6.99
N ASP A 177 -0.89 2.70 8.06
CA ASP A 177 -2.20 2.62 8.67
C ASP A 177 -3.31 3.05 7.69
N LEU A 178 -3.19 4.23 7.09
CA LEU A 178 -4.15 4.75 6.12
C LEU A 178 -4.33 3.80 4.92
N PHE A 179 -3.24 3.25 4.39
CA PHE A 179 -3.27 2.31 3.28
C PHE A 179 -4.02 1.02 3.63
N LEU A 180 -3.75 0.44 4.80
CA LEU A 180 -4.41 -0.78 5.24
C LEU A 180 -5.91 -0.54 5.52
N GLN A 181 -6.27 0.61 6.09
CA GLN A 181 -7.67 1.02 6.24
C GLN A 181 -8.38 1.16 4.89
N ARG A 182 -7.76 1.85 3.92
CA ARG A 182 -8.29 1.97 2.54
C ARG A 182 -8.51 0.61 1.89
N PHE A 183 -7.55 -0.30 2.06
CA PHE A 183 -7.66 -1.68 1.56
C PHE A 183 -8.84 -2.42 2.19
N GLN A 184 -8.96 -2.39 3.52
CA GLN A 184 -10.05 -3.05 4.24
C GLN A 184 -11.42 -2.48 3.85
N PHE A 185 -11.56 -1.16 3.83
CA PHE A 185 -12.80 -0.48 3.45
C PHE A 185 -13.24 -0.87 2.02
N THR A 186 -12.33 -0.77 1.05
CA THR A 186 -12.63 -1.09 -0.36
C THR A 186 -13.05 -2.55 -0.51
N ARG A 187 -12.36 -3.46 0.18
CA ARG A 187 -12.66 -4.90 0.15
C ARG A 187 -14.01 -5.22 0.79
N GLN A 188 -14.33 -4.61 1.93
CA GLN A 188 -15.62 -4.79 2.59
C GLN A 188 -16.78 -4.29 1.72
N ARG A 189 -16.60 -3.13 1.07
CA ARG A 189 -17.59 -2.57 0.15
C ARG A 189 -17.83 -3.49 -1.05
N GLU A 190 -16.78 -3.97 -1.71
CA GLU A 190 -16.87 -4.93 -2.82
C GLU A 190 -17.60 -6.21 -2.39
N HIS A 191 -17.29 -6.75 -1.20
CA HIS A 191 -17.98 -7.91 -0.66
C HIS A 191 -19.48 -7.66 -0.42
N GLN A 192 -19.86 -6.47 0.06
CA GLN A 192 -21.27 -6.12 0.27
C GLN A 192 -22.03 -6.02 -1.06
N GLU A 193 -21.44 -5.37 -2.07
CA GLU A 193 -22.01 -5.27 -3.41
C GLU A 193 -22.25 -6.65 -4.03
N VAL A 194 -21.26 -7.56 -3.93
CA VAL A 194 -21.41 -8.94 -4.41
C VAL A 194 -22.53 -9.69 -3.66
N ARG A 195 -22.66 -9.48 -2.34
CA ARG A 195 -23.73 -10.11 -1.54
C ARG A 195 -25.11 -9.60 -1.93
N LEU A 196 -25.25 -8.31 -2.24
CA LEU A 196 -26.50 -7.72 -2.70
C LEU A 196 -26.89 -8.25 -4.08
N LYS A 197 -25.98 -8.25 -5.05
CA LYS A 197 -26.21 -8.83 -6.38
C LYS A 197 -26.67 -10.28 -6.31
N ARG A 198 -26.02 -11.12 -5.49
CA ARG A 198 -26.43 -12.52 -5.25
C ARG A 198 -27.80 -12.65 -4.59
N ARG A 199 -28.23 -11.68 -3.78
CA ARG A 199 -29.58 -11.67 -3.17
C ARG A 199 -30.64 -11.30 -4.20
N GLU A 200 -30.37 -10.30 -5.03
CA GLU A 200 -31.26 -9.87 -6.12
C GLU A 200 -31.42 -10.97 -7.16
N GLU A 201 -30.33 -11.60 -7.59
CA GLU A 201 -30.35 -12.74 -8.51
C GLU A 201 -31.20 -13.90 -7.97
N ARG A 202 -31.05 -14.24 -6.67
CA ARG A 202 -31.89 -15.27 -6.03
C ARG A 202 -33.36 -14.88 -5.95
N ARG A 203 -33.68 -13.60 -5.78
CA ARG A 203 -35.06 -13.12 -5.77
C ARG A 203 -35.66 -13.23 -7.16
N TRP A 204 -34.94 -12.76 -8.17
CA TRP A 204 -35.35 -12.83 -9.57
C TRP A 204 -35.59 -14.28 -10.04
N LEU A 205 -34.71 -15.22 -9.67
CA LEU A 205 -34.89 -16.65 -9.97
C LEU A 205 -36.13 -17.26 -9.29
N ARG A 206 -36.51 -16.79 -8.09
CA ARG A 206 -37.74 -17.25 -7.41
C ARG A 206 -38.98 -16.74 -8.12
N GLU A 207 -38.99 -15.45 -8.48
CA GLU A 207 -40.10 -14.82 -9.22
C GLU A 207 -40.31 -15.49 -10.59
N GLN A 208 -39.23 -15.81 -11.31
CA GLN A 208 -39.33 -16.57 -12.58
C GLN A 208 -39.89 -17.98 -12.40
N LYS A 209 -39.54 -18.66 -11.30
CA LYS A 209 -40.06 -20.00 -11.00
C LYS A 209 -41.53 -19.98 -10.61
N GLU A 210 -41.98 -18.94 -9.91
CA GLU A 210 -43.39 -18.72 -9.57
C GLU A 210 -44.25 -18.34 -10.79
N GLN A 211 -43.66 -17.65 -11.78
CA GLN A 211 -44.33 -17.30 -13.03
C GLN A 211 -44.29 -18.41 -14.09
N SER A 212 -43.53 -19.48 -13.86
CA SER A 212 -43.48 -20.63 -14.78
C SER A 212 -44.75 -21.48 -14.64
N PRO A 213 -45.45 -21.84 -15.73
CA PRO A 213 -46.65 -22.67 -15.67
C PRO A 213 -46.36 -24.01 -14.98
N PRO A 214 -47.34 -24.62 -14.28
CA PRO A 214 -47.18 -25.97 -13.80
C PRO A 214 -46.88 -26.88 -14.99
N TRP A 215 -45.79 -27.63 -14.94
CA TRP A 215 -45.52 -28.71 -15.89
C TRP A 215 -46.80 -29.53 -16.09
N PRO A 216 -47.22 -29.86 -17.33
CA PRO A 216 -48.39 -30.68 -17.54
C PRO A 216 -48.20 -31.97 -16.74
N LEU A 217 -49.11 -32.24 -15.80
CA LEU A 217 -49.21 -33.54 -15.14
C LEU A 217 -49.20 -34.59 -16.24
N LYS A 218 -48.09 -35.34 -16.35
CA LYS A 218 -48.03 -36.55 -17.18
C LYS A 218 -49.17 -37.44 -16.72
N ARG A 219 -50.26 -37.46 -17.49
CA ARG A 219 -51.32 -38.46 -17.37
C ARG A 219 -50.64 -39.81 -17.36
N ARG A 220 -50.83 -40.57 -16.26
CA ARG A 220 -50.52 -42.00 -16.17
C ARG A 220 -51.25 -42.70 -17.32
N GLY A 221 -50.55 -42.95 -18.42
CA GLY A 221 -50.90 -43.93 -19.44
C GLY A 221 -49.84 -45.02 -19.40
N GLY A 222 -50.23 -46.21 -18.97
CA GLY A 222 -49.36 -47.38 -18.95
C GLY A 222 -48.91 -47.75 -20.37
N GLY A 223 -47.65 -48.19 -20.48
CA GLY A 223 -47.06 -48.62 -21.74
C GLY A 223 -45.59 -48.95 -21.57
N SER A 224 -45.32 -50.16 -21.08
CA SER A 224 -44.05 -50.87 -21.27
C SER A 224 -43.65 -50.83 -22.74
N TRP A 225 -42.38 -50.57 -23.08
CA TRP A 225 -41.57 -51.26 -24.10
C TRP A 225 -40.11 -50.76 -23.99
N GLY A 226 -39.17 -51.69 -24.14
CA GLY A 226 -37.79 -51.56 -23.68
C GLY A 226 -36.77 -51.00 -24.68
N GLY A 227 -35.58 -50.71 -24.12
CA GLY A 227 -34.26 -50.93 -24.71
C GLY A 227 -33.77 -50.01 -25.83
N ARG A 228 -32.73 -49.21 -25.55
CA ARG A 228 -31.34 -49.42 -26.03
C ARG A 228 -30.44 -48.20 -25.77
N ARG A 229 -29.16 -48.51 -25.55
CA ARG A 229 -28.00 -47.61 -25.49
C ARG A 229 -27.79 -46.86 -26.82
N GLY A 230 -27.21 -45.66 -26.73
CA GLY A 230 -26.53 -44.98 -27.84
C GLY A 230 -25.92 -43.67 -27.36
N GLY A 231 -24.58 -43.58 -27.37
CA GLY A 231 -23.84 -42.38 -26.99
C GLY A 231 -23.75 -41.34 -28.11
N GLY A 232 -23.31 -40.14 -27.76
CA GLY A 232 -23.06 -39.06 -28.72
C GLY A 232 -22.67 -37.77 -28.01
N SER A 233 -21.37 -37.46 -28.08
CA SER A 233 -20.71 -36.25 -27.60
C SER A 233 -21.04 -35.07 -28.52
N GLU A 234 -21.37 -33.90 -27.98
CA GLU A 234 -21.19 -32.63 -28.68
C GLU A 234 -20.67 -31.56 -27.72
N LYS A 235 -19.41 -31.18 -27.97
CA LYS A 235 -18.72 -30.05 -27.34
C LYS A 235 -19.19 -28.76 -28.01
N GLY A 236 -19.95 -27.94 -27.30
CA GLY A 236 -20.18 -26.54 -27.66
C GLY A 236 -19.13 -25.65 -26.98
N ALA A 237 -18.13 -25.20 -27.74
CA ALA A 237 -17.20 -24.17 -27.33
C ALA A 237 -17.87 -22.79 -27.45
N GLY A 238 -18.14 -22.15 -26.32
CA GLY A 238 -18.54 -20.74 -26.21
C GLY A 238 -17.72 -20.10 -25.11
N GLY A 239 -16.88 -19.12 -25.48
CA GLY A 239 -15.78 -18.59 -24.68
C GLY A 239 -16.18 -18.10 -23.28
N ASP A 240 -15.60 -18.75 -22.29
CA ASP A 240 -15.60 -18.35 -20.90
C ASP A 240 -14.43 -17.37 -20.66
N PHE A 241 -14.71 -16.07 -20.71
CA PHE A 241 -13.79 -15.02 -20.26
C PHE A 241 -13.91 -14.78 -18.75
N SER A 242 -14.16 -15.84 -17.97
CA SER A 242 -14.07 -15.82 -16.51
C SER A 242 -12.85 -16.62 -16.06
N ALA A 243 -11.75 -15.94 -15.72
CA ALA A 243 -10.75 -16.42 -14.75
C ALA A 243 -9.50 -15.52 -14.72
N THR A 244 -9.58 -14.31 -14.16
CA THR A 244 -8.43 -13.70 -13.46
C THR A 244 -8.86 -12.85 -12.27
N THR A 245 -9.93 -13.23 -11.57
CA THR A 245 -10.03 -12.90 -10.14
C THR A 245 -9.24 -13.95 -9.38
N GLU A 246 -7.92 -13.88 -9.45
CA GLU A 246 -7.08 -14.57 -8.48
C GLU A 246 -7.49 -14.09 -7.09
N ASP A 247 -7.93 -15.07 -6.32
CA ASP A 247 -8.48 -14.96 -4.99
C ASP A 247 -7.42 -14.37 -4.03
N TYR A 248 -7.39 -13.03 -3.90
CA TYR A 248 -6.59 -12.28 -2.90
C TYR A 248 -6.78 -12.80 -1.47
N THR A 249 -7.88 -13.52 -1.26
CA THR A 249 -8.33 -14.15 -0.02
C THR A 249 -7.43 -15.30 0.42
N SER A 250 -6.73 -15.97 -0.50
CA SER A 250 -6.08 -17.26 -0.23
C SER A 250 -4.69 -17.17 0.44
N GLN A 251 -4.01 -16.02 0.41
CA GLN A 251 -2.61 -15.91 0.86
C GLN A 251 -2.41 -15.18 2.21
N VAL A 252 -3.44 -14.63 2.83
CA VAL A 252 -3.29 -13.84 4.07
C VAL A 252 -3.53 -14.67 5.35
N ALA A 253 -4.11 -15.87 5.26
CA ALA A 253 -4.51 -16.66 6.42
C ALA A 253 -3.43 -17.61 6.98
N ARG A 254 -2.17 -17.58 6.49
CA ARG A 254 -1.14 -18.58 6.87
C ARG A 254 0.16 -18.03 7.46
N ALA A 255 0.26 -16.74 7.76
CA ALA A 255 1.52 -16.16 8.25
C ALA A 255 1.62 -15.98 9.78
N ASP A 256 0.57 -16.27 10.56
CA ASP A 256 0.58 -16.08 12.03
C ASP A 256 0.31 -17.39 12.77
N SER A 257 1.19 -18.40 12.64
CA SER A 257 1.16 -19.56 13.54
C SER A 257 2.43 -20.42 13.48
N HIS A 258 3.60 -19.86 13.78
CA HIS A 258 4.74 -20.65 14.24
C HIS A 258 5.51 -19.89 15.32
N GLY A 259 4.97 -19.94 16.54
CA GLY A 259 5.63 -19.58 17.78
C GLY A 259 5.74 -20.83 18.66
N THR A 260 6.97 -21.15 19.02
CA THR A 260 7.46 -22.35 19.71
C THR A 260 6.73 -22.64 21.03
N VAL A 261 6.34 -23.91 21.23
CA VAL A 261 5.78 -24.42 22.49
C VAL A 261 6.91 -24.56 23.52
N GLY A 262 6.80 -23.84 24.63
CA GLY A 262 7.65 -23.95 25.82
C GLY A 262 6.78 -23.96 27.08
N SER A 263 6.98 -24.99 27.89
CA SER A 263 6.14 -25.44 29.00
C SER A 263 6.15 -24.53 30.25
N GLY A 264 5.00 -24.44 30.93
CA GLY A 264 4.94 -24.28 32.40
C GLY A 264 4.24 -23.02 32.93
N GLY A 265 3.20 -23.22 33.75
CA GLY A 265 2.74 -22.23 34.74
C GLY A 265 1.28 -21.79 34.65
N ARG A 266 0.42 -22.37 35.49
CA ARG A 266 -0.95 -21.88 35.78
C ARG A 266 -0.89 -20.49 36.41
N ALA A 267 -1.68 -19.53 35.91
CA ALA A 267 -2.16 -18.40 36.70
C ALA A 267 -3.52 -17.90 36.18
N GLN A 268 -4.35 -17.45 37.11
CA GLN A 268 -5.80 -17.27 37.01
C GLN A 268 -6.25 -16.03 36.23
N HIS A 269 -7.47 -16.14 35.71
CA HIS A 269 -8.30 -15.06 35.16
C HIS A 269 -8.43 -13.85 36.10
N GLN A 270 -8.12 -12.66 35.61
CA GLN A 270 -8.87 -11.43 35.94
C GLN A 270 -8.98 -10.55 34.69
N ARG A 271 -10.23 -10.33 34.24
CA ARG A 271 -10.58 -9.31 33.24
C ARG A 271 -10.60 -7.96 33.94
N ARG A 272 -9.78 -7.01 33.47
CA ARG A 272 -9.98 -5.58 33.70
C ARG A 272 -10.14 -4.90 32.34
N THR A 273 -11.36 -4.49 32.06
CA THR A 273 -11.72 -3.54 31.01
C THR A 273 -11.30 -2.14 31.49
N SER A 274 -10.42 -1.48 30.75
CA SER A 274 -10.09 -0.07 30.95
C SER A 274 -10.35 0.68 29.65
N SER A 275 -11.40 1.47 29.69
CA SER A 275 -11.85 2.45 28.70
C SER A 275 -10.91 3.65 28.67
N LEU A 276 -10.32 3.96 27.50
CA LEU A 276 -9.83 5.29 27.18
C LEU A 276 -10.28 5.62 25.75
N GLN A 277 -11.43 6.29 25.66
CA GLN A 277 -11.85 7.07 24.50
C GLN A 277 -11.11 8.40 24.55
N GLU A 278 -10.29 8.69 23.56
CA GLU A 278 -9.84 10.05 23.27
C GLU A 278 -10.38 10.48 21.90
N ASN A 279 -11.05 11.64 21.94
CA ASN A 279 -11.85 12.23 20.88
C ASN A 279 -10.96 12.89 19.82
N TRP A 280 -11.16 12.54 18.55
CA TRP A 280 -10.73 13.35 17.41
C TRP A 280 -11.94 14.05 16.79
N PRO A 281 -11.87 15.36 16.48
CA PRO A 281 -13.03 16.14 16.05
C PRO A 281 -13.50 15.71 14.66
N GLN A 282 -14.80 15.40 14.57
CA GLN A 282 -15.51 15.18 13.32
C GLN A 282 -15.68 16.52 12.58
N SER A 283 -15.02 16.67 11.43
CA SER A 283 -15.29 17.77 10.52
C SER A 283 -16.58 17.50 9.75
N THR A 284 -17.42 18.52 9.78
CA THR A 284 -18.79 18.60 9.32
C THR A 284 -18.93 18.44 7.82
N ARG A 285 -19.94 17.64 7.47
CA ARG A 285 -20.62 17.57 6.17
C ARG A 285 -21.09 18.96 5.76
N ALA A 286 -20.69 19.43 4.57
CA ALA A 286 -21.38 20.51 3.87
C ALA A 286 -21.94 19.95 2.56
N GLU A 287 -23.25 20.09 2.41
CA GLU A 287 -24.06 19.69 1.28
C GLU A 287 -24.05 20.75 0.17
N LYS A 288 -24.33 20.26 -1.05
CA LYS A 288 -24.61 20.92 -2.34
C LYS A 288 -23.42 21.30 -3.20
#